data_AF-A0A7J0H122-F1
#
_entry.id   AF-A0A7J0H122-F1
#
_cell.length_a   1.000
_cell.length_b   1.000
_cell.length_c   1.000
_cell.angle_alpha   90.00
_cell.angle_beta   90.00
_cell.angle_gamma   90.00
#
_symmetry.space_group_name_H-M   'P 1'
#
loop_
_entity.id
_entity.type
_entity.pdbx_description
1 polymer ?
#
loop_
_entity_poly.entity_id
_entity_poly.type
_entity_poly.pdbx_seq_one_letter_code
_entity_poly.pdbx_strand_id
1 'polypeptide(L)'
;MASSAIAPGYTPCINKKDVGLSAFSSQPSISVQNAKKRVSRKIVAVMTPQQSERSPATTGSVKTGMTMTEKIFARASEKPQLSPGENVWVNVDILMTHDVCGPGTFGIFKREFGQNAKVWDREKIVIIPDHYIFTADERANRNVDICRDFSNEQNIKYFYDIKDLGNFKANPDYKGVCHVALAQEGHCRPGEVLLGTDSHTCTAGAFGQFATGIGNTDAGFVLGTGKLLLKVPPTLRFVIDGEMPNYLLAKDLILQIIGEISVSGATYKAMEFVGSTVESLTMEERMTLCNMVVEAGGKNGLVPADSTTYKYLEDKTSVPYEAVYSDGQARFLSEYRFDVSKMEPLVAKPHSPDNRALARECKDVKIDRVYIGSCTGGKTEDFMAAAKVFLASGKKVKVPTFLVPATHKVWMDIYGLPVPESGGKTCSQIFEEAGCDTPTSPSCGACLGGPKDTYARLNEPQASYTIFCWNTVSNLSKESLQNLVA
;
A
#
# COMPACT_ATOMS: atom_id res chain seq x y z
N MET A 1 -14.69 30.30 -52.12
CA MET A 1 -14.89 30.04 -53.56
C MET A 1 -14.93 28.52 -53.77
N ALA A 2 -15.98 28.04 -54.46
CA ALA A 2 -16.27 26.69 -55.00
C ALA A 2 -16.18 25.47 -54.05
N SER A 3 -17.27 24.77 -53.63
CA SER A 3 -18.31 24.00 -54.36
C SER A 3 -17.71 22.76 -55.07
N SER A 4 -18.20 21.50 -55.04
CA SER A 4 -19.52 20.87 -54.77
C SER A 4 -19.34 19.33 -54.72
N ALA A 5 -19.96 18.60 -53.79
CA ALA A 5 -21.13 17.69 -53.93
C ALA A 5 -20.92 16.31 -54.61
N ILE A 6 -21.36 15.23 -53.94
CA ILE A 6 -22.35 14.20 -54.36
C ILE A 6 -22.24 12.95 -53.43
N ALA A 7 -23.39 12.46 -52.96
CA ALA A 7 -23.64 11.18 -52.28
C ALA A 7 -24.78 10.46 -53.07
N PRO A 8 -25.44 9.37 -52.61
CA PRO A 8 -25.04 8.14 -51.90
C PRO A 8 -25.63 6.85 -52.56
N GLY A 9 -25.47 5.68 -51.91
CA GLY A 9 -26.50 4.62 -51.94
C GLY A 9 -25.98 3.18 -52.03
N TYR A 10 -26.41 2.31 -51.11
CA TYR A 10 -27.08 1.03 -51.41
C TYR A 10 -27.68 0.41 -50.14
N THR A 11 -28.97 0.08 -50.23
CA THR A 11 -29.81 -0.66 -49.28
C THR A 11 -29.72 -2.18 -49.60
N PRO A 12 -30.26 -3.09 -48.76
CA PRO A 12 -31.56 -3.64 -49.14
C PRO A 12 -32.54 -3.91 -47.99
N CYS A 13 -33.83 -3.90 -48.36
CA CYS A 13 -35.00 -4.13 -47.53
C CYS A 13 -35.61 -5.53 -47.77
N ILE A 14 -36.01 -6.18 -46.66
CA ILE A 14 -37.35 -6.75 -46.35
C ILE A 14 -37.92 -7.93 -47.19
N ASN A 15 -38.27 -9.05 -46.51
CA ASN A 15 -39.66 -9.55 -46.19
C ASN A 15 -39.58 -10.94 -45.49
N LYS A 16 -40.14 -11.21 -44.30
CA LYS A 16 -41.53 -11.64 -43.94
C LYS A 16 -42.10 -12.71 -44.90
N LYS A 17 -42.76 -13.82 -44.53
CA LYS A 17 -43.43 -14.31 -43.30
C LYS A 17 -43.83 -15.79 -43.58
N ASP A 18 -44.03 -16.63 -42.56
CA ASP A 18 -45.24 -17.46 -42.30
C ASP A 18 -44.96 -18.60 -41.29
N VAL A 19 -45.64 -18.65 -40.12
CA VAL A 19 -46.83 -19.47 -39.75
C VAL A 19 -46.54 -20.98 -39.75
N GLY A 20 -46.78 -21.80 -38.72
CA GLY A 20 -47.49 -21.72 -37.45
C GLY A 20 -47.53 -23.11 -36.76
N LEU A 21 -48.43 -23.27 -35.77
CA LEU A 21 -48.80 -24.48 -34.98
C LEU A 21 -47.89 -24.79 -33.78
N SER A 22 -48.31 -25.29 -32.61
CA SER A 22 -49.49 -25.14 -31.71
C SER A 22 -49.40 -26.31 -30.71
N ALA A 23 -49.48 -25.99 -29.42
CA ALA A 23 -50.16 -26.74 -28.34
C ALA A 23 -49.65 -28.12 -27.83
N PHE A 24 -49.86 -28.25 -26.52
CA PHE A 24 -50.09 -29.44 -25.68
C PHE A 24 -49.08 -29.75 -24.55
N SER A 25 -49.48 -29.28 -23.37
CA SER A 25 -49.51 -29.92 -22.05
C SER A 25 -48.94 -31.33 -21.86
N SER A 26 -48.27 -31.56 -20.74
CA SER A 26 -48.71 -32.51 -19.69
C SER A 26 -47.72 -32.57 -18.53
N GLN A 27 -48.21 -32.42 -17.29
CA GLN A 27 -47.58 -33.05 -16.12
C GLN A 27 -47.77 -34.58 -16.23
N PRO A 28 -46.99 -35.42 -15.52
CA PRO A 28 -47.48 -35.83 -14.20
C PRO A 28 -46.41 -36.22 -13.15
N SER A 29 -46.87 -36.13 -11.90
CA SER A 29 -46.72 -37.09 -10.80
C SER A 29 -45.35 -37.56 -10.30
N ILE A 30 -45.16 -37.26 -9.02
CA ILE A 30 -44.35 -37.95 -8.01
C ILE A 30 -44.60 -39.47 -8.03
N SER A 31 -43.53 -40.27 -7.95
CA SER A 31 -43.57 -41.59 -7.32
C SER A 31 -42.24 -41.91 -6.62
N VAL A 32 -42.36 -42.38 -5.38
CA VAL A 32 -41.27 -42.85 -4.51
C VAL A 32 -41.19 -44.37 -4.64
N GLN A 33 -40.03 -44.92 -4.96
CA GLN A 33 -39.68 -46.31 -4.65
C GLN A 33 -38.21 -46.49 -4.26
N ASN A 34 -38.02 -47.33 -3.25
CA ASN A 34 -36.79 -47.57 -2.52
C ASN A 34 -35.85 -48.60 -3.18
N ALA A 35 -34.57 -48.40 -2.89
CA ALA A 35 -33.49 -49.37 -2.68
C ALA A 35 -32.87 -50.14 -3.87
N LYS A 36 -31.56 -49.92 -4.06
CA LYS A 36 -30.51 -50.97 -3.96
C LYS A 36 -29.12 -50.34 -3.83
N LYS A 37 -28.41 -50.71 -2.76
CA LYS A 37 -27.01 -50.35 -2.47
C LYS A 37 -26.07 -50.89 -3.56
N ARG A 38 -25.13 -50.05 -4.01
CA ARG A 38 -23.84 -50.51 -4.55
C ARG A 38 -22.73 -49.65 -3.94
N VAL A 39 -21.85 -50.32 -3.20
CA VAL A 39 -20.70 -49.74 -2.51
C VAL A 39 -19.65 -49.34 -3.53
N SER A 40 -19.17 -48.09 -3.46
CA SER A 40 -17.99 -47.61 -4.15
C SER A 40 -17.18 -46.73 -3.19
N ARG A 41 -15.87 -46.95 -3.17
CA ARG A 41 -14.89 -46.53 -2.16
C ARG A 41 -14.90 -45.01 -1.93
N LYS A 42 -15.19 -44.57 -0.70
CA LYS A 42 -14.97 -43.18 -0.26
C LYS A 42 -13.49 -42.99 0.10
N ILE A 43 -12.81 -42.16 -0.71
CA ILE A 43 -11.64 -41.39 -0.28
C ILE A 43 -12.14 -40.41 0.78
N VAL A 44 -11.53 -40.44 1.96
CA VAL A 44 -11.80 -39.47 3.03
C VAL A 44 -11.04 -38.20 2.70
N ALA A 45 -11.70 -37.29 1.99
CA ALA A 45 -11.26 -35.90 1.94
C ALA A 45 -11.68 -35.24 3.27
N VAL A 46 -10.69 -34.83 4.05
CA VAL A 46 -10.90 -33.99 5.24
C VAL A 46 -11.47 -32.67 4.74
N MET A 47 -12.70 -32.37 5.16
CA MET A 47 -13.39 -31.13 4.80
C MET A 47 -12.62 -29.94 5.37
N THR A 48 -12.06 -29.11 4.50
CA THR A 48 -11.70 -27.73 4.82
C THR A 48 -12.96 -27.02 5.32
N PRO A 49 -12.91 -26.24 6.42
CA PRO A 49 -14.07 -25.47 6.86
C PRO A 49 -14.57 -24.58 5.70
N GLN A 50 -15.88 -24.57 5.47
CA GLN A 50 -16.51 -23.66 4.52
C GLN A 50 -16.15 -22.22 4.92
N GLN A 51 -15.52 -21.50 3.98
CA GLN A 51 -15.39 -20.05 4.04
C GLN A 51 -16.76 -19.43 4.31
N SER A 52 -16.86 -18.56 5.31
CA SER A 52 -18.04 -17.72 5.47
C SER A 52 -18.11 -16.77 4.27
N GLU A 53 -19.07 -16.99 3.37
CA GLU A 53 -19.40 -16.02 2.34
C GLU A 53 -19.77 -14.69 3.02
N ARG A 54 -18.92 -13.68 2.86
CA ARG A 54 -19.18 -12.32 3.37
C ARG A 54 -20.26 -11.67 2.52
N SER A 55 -21.27 -11.09 3.18
CA SER A 55 -22.37 -10.38 2.51
C SER A 55 -21.83 -9.19 1.69
N PRO A 56 -22.20 -9.05 0.41
CA PRO A 56 -21.75 -7.93 -0.42
C PRO A 56 -22.28 -6.59 0.13
N ALA A 57 -21.38 -5.60 0.24
CA ALA A 57 -21.75 -4.22 0.55
C ALA A 57 -22.78 -3.72 -0.48
N THR A 58 -23.83 -3.05 0.03
CA THR A 58 -25.10 -2.72 -0.62
C THR A 58 -24.97 -1.77 -1.81
N THR A 59 -24.48 -2.28 -2.94
CA THR A 59 -24.81 -1.72 -4.25
C THR A 59 -25.97 -2.55 -4.81
N GLY A 60 -27.17 -1.97 -4.92
CA GLY A 60 -28.39 -2.69 -5.34
C GLY A 60 -28.19 -3.48 -6.64
N SER A 61 -28.94 -4.58 -6.83
CA SER A 61 -28.93 -5.51 -7.98
C SER A 61 -28.21 -5.02 -9.26
N VAL A 62 -26.88 -5.12 -9.29
CA VAL A 62 -26.07 -4.74 -10.47
C VAL A 62 -26.01 -5.94 -11.42
N LYS A 63 -26.24 -5.72 -12.72
CA LYS A 63 -26.21 -6.79 -13.74
C LYS A 63 -24.81 -7.40 -13.95
N THR A 64 -23.76 -6.73 -13.51
CA THR A 64 -22.35 -7.13 -13.64
C THR A 64 -21.63 -6.74 -12.36
N GLY A 65 -20.91 -7.69 -11.75
CA GLY A 65 -20.19 -7.45 -10.50
C GLY A 65 -19.02 -6.49 -10.70
N MET A 66 -18.75 -5.68 -9.67
CA MET A 66 -17.65 -4.72 -9.62
C MET A 66 -16.56 -5.17 -8.65
N THR A 67 -15.31 -4.91 -9.01
CA THR A 67 -14.14 -5.00 -8.11
C THR A 67 -14.20 -3.94 -7.02
N MET A 68 -13.39 -4.08 -5.97
CA MET A 68 -13.28 -3.05 -4.92
C MET A 68 -12.97 -1.67 -5.51
N THR A 69 -11.98 -1.59 -6.40
CA THR A 69 -11.59 -0.31 -7.02
C THR A 69 -12.75 0.32 -7.80
N GLU A 70 -13.47 -0.46 -8.59
CA GLU A 70 -14.65 0.01 -9.32
C GLU A 70 -15.74 0.52 -8.37
N LYS A 71 -16.01 -0.19 -7.26
CA LYS A 71 -16.98 0.26 -6.24
C LYS A 71 -16.57 1.53 -5.53
N ILE A 72 -15.29 1.68 -5.17
CA ILE A 72 -14.76 2.91 -4.57
C ILE A 72 -14.97 4.08 -5.52
N PHE A 73 -14.62 3.91 -6.80
CA PHE A 73 -14.85 4.94 -7.81
C PHE A 73 -16.34 5.22 -8.04
N ALA A 74 -17.19 4.19 -8.06
CA ALA A 74 -18.61 4.33 -8.28
C ALA A 74 -19.23 5.20 -7.16
N ARG A 75 -18.90 4.89 -5.90
CA ARG A 75 -19.27 5.71 -4.74
C ARG A 75 -18.71 7.13 -4.85
N ALA A 76 -17.40 7.28 -5.07
CA ALA A 76 -16.74 8.58 -5.12
C ALA A 76 -17.20 9.47 -6.29
N SER A 77 -17.78 8.89 -7.34
CA SER A 77 -18.31 9.62 -8.50
C SER A 77 -19.84 9.67 -8.54
N GLU A 78 -20.52 9.20 -7.48
CA GLU A 78 -21.99 9.16 -7.37
C GLU A 78 -22.66 8.39 -8.53
N LYS A 79 -21.97 7.36 -9.03
CA LYS A 79 -22.45 6.49 -10.10
C LYS A 79 -22.84 5.12 -9.54
N PRO A 80 -23.90 4.49 -10.08
CA PRO A 80 -24.32 3.16 -9.63
C PRO A 80 -23.37 2.05 -10.07
N GLN A 81 -22.61 2.27 -11.15
CA GLN A 81 -21.72 1.28 -11.74
C GLN A 81 -20.62 1.96 -12.56
N LEU A 82 -19.44 1.33 -12.61
CA LEU A 82 -18.34 1.69 -13.49
C LEU A 82 -17.68 0.45 -14.11
N SER A 83 -16.98 0.69 -15.22
CA SER A 83 -16.12 -0.28 -15.91
C SER A 83 -14.71 0.27 -16.06
N PRO A 84 -13.67 -0.60 -16.15
CA PRO A 84 -12.32 -0.16 -16.41
C PRO A 84 -12.22 0.63 -17.71
N GLY A 85 -11.42 1.69 -17.69
CA GLY A 85 -11.21 2.56 -18.84
C GLY A 85 -12.06 3.83 -18.87
N GLU A 86 -13.16 3.88 -18.10
CA GLU A 86 -13.95 5.10 -17.95
C GLU A 86 -13.15 6.20 -17.23
N ASN A 87 -13.31 7.46 -17.66
CA ASN A 87 -12.82 8.63 -16.94
C ASN A 87 -13.95 9.24 -16.13
N VAL A 88 -13.74 9.44 -14.83
CA VAL A 88 -14.76 9.96 -13.92
C VAL A 88 -14.19 11.00 -12.97
N TRP A 89 -15.00 12.00 -12.66
CA TRP A 89 -14.71 12.93 -11.57
C TRP A 89 -14.96 12.20 -10.25
N VAL A 90 -13.90 12.05 -9.46
CA VAL A 90 -13.99 11.46 -8.11
C VAL A 90 -13.99 12.57 -7.08
N ASN A 91 -14.87 12.47 -6.09
CA ASN A 91 -14.80 13.23 -4.85
C ASN A 91 -13.64 12.66 -4.01
N VAL A 92 -12.73 13.51 -3.58
CA VAL A 92 -11.54 13.13 -2.80
C VAL A 92 -11.88 13.18 -1.31
N ASP A 93 -11.56 12.12 -0.58
CA ASP A 93 -11.82 12.03 0.86
C ASP A 93 -10.68 12.65 1.66
N ILE A 94 -9.42 12.41 1.27
CA ILE A 94 -8.22 12.99 1.88
C ILE A 94 -7.21 13.35 0.79
N LEU A 95 -6.62 14.56 0.88
CA LEU A 95 -5.39 14.93 0.17
C LEU A 95 -4.24 15.05 1.16
N MET A 96 -3.17 14.29 0.93
CA MET A 96 -1.92 14.42 1.68
C MET A 96 -0.86 15.15 0.84
N THR A 97 -0.13 16.06 1.47
CA THR A 97 1.11 16.64 0.91
C THR A 97 2.17 16.78 2.00
N HIS A 98 3.39 17.07 1.59
CA HIS A 98 4.57 17.14 2.46
C HIS A 98 5.48 18.30 2.03
N ASP A 99 6.61 18.49 2.71
CA ASP A 99 7.52 19.63 2.54
C ASP A 99 8.10 19.76 1.12
N VAL A 100 8.34 18.66 0.41
CA VAL A 100 8.95 18.72 -0.94
C VAL A 100 7.93 19.19 -1.99
N CYS A 101 6.71 18.66 -1.95
CA CYS A 101 5.70 18.87 -2.99
C CYS A 101 4.68 19.95 -2.62
N GLY A 102 4.48 20.22 -1.32
CA GLY A 102 3.56 21.21 -0.79
C GLY A 102 3.78 22.61 -1.37
N PRO A 103 4.99 23.19 -1.30
CA PRO A 103 5.25 24.53 -1.85
C PRO A 103 4.85 24.69 -3.31
N GLY A 104 5.15 23.70 -4.17
CA GLY A 104 4.74 23.71 -5.57
C GLY A 104 3.22 23.61 -5.74
N THR A 105 2.59 22.73 -4.96
CA THR A 105 1.14 22.52 -4.93
C THR A 105 0.39 23.80 -4.50
N PHE A 106 0.85 24.46 -3.43
CA PHE A 106 0.26 25.70 -2.93
C PHE A 106 0.42 26.85 -3.94
N GLY A 107 1.59 26.96 -4.57
CA GLY A 107 1.83 27.96 -5.61
C GLY A 107 0.89 27.81 -6.81
N ILE A 108 0.64 26.57 -7.26
CA ILE A 108 -0.32 26.28 -8.34
C ILE A 108 -1.73 26.63 -7.89
N PHE A 109 -2.16 26.18 -6.70
CA PHE A 109 -3.47 26.50 -6.16
C PHE A 109 -3.73 28.02 -6.13
N LYS A 110 -2.78 28.81 -5.59
CA LYS A 110 -2.90 30.27 -5.54
C LYS A 110 -2.89 30.93 -6.91
N ARG A 111 -2.15 30.38 -7.88
CA ARG A 111 -2.10 30.89 -9.26
C ARG A 111 -3.42 30.66 -10.00
N GLU A 112 -3.98 29.45 -9.91
CA GLU A 112 -5.17 29.07 -10.68
C GLU A 112 -6.49 29.50 -10.01
N PHE A 113 -6.57 29.49 -8.68
CA PHE A 113 -7.79 29.85 -7.92
C PHE A 113 -7.76 31.26 -7.32
N GLY A 114 -6.58 31.91 -7.31
CA GLY A 114 -6.38 33.27 -6.80
C GLY A 114 -5.75 33.31 -5.40
N GLN A 115 -5.11 34.45 -5.07
CA GLN A 115 -4.32 34.60 -3.84
C GLN A 115 -5.16 34.46 -2.56
N ASN A 116 -6.43 34.86 -2.61
CA ASN A 116 -7.36 34.80 -1.48
C ASN A 116 -8.22 33.52 -1.47
N ALA A 117 -7.95 32.56 -2.37
CA ALA A 117 -8.71 31.32 -2.44
C ALA A 117 -8.62 30.54 -1.13
N LYS A 118 -9.72 29.88 -0.79
CA LYS A 118 -9.79 28.92 0.32
C LYS A 118 -9.81 27.51 -0.20
N VAL A 119 -9.10 26.63 0.50
CA VAL A 119 -9.12 25.20 0.19
C VAL A 119 -10.53 24.63 0.32
N TRP A 120 -10.84 23.57 -0.43
CA TRP A 120 -12.18 23.01 -0.51
C TRP A 120 -12.70 22.53 0.85
N ASP A 121 -11.83 21.93 1.66
CA ASP A 121 -12.14 21.43 3.00
C ASP A 121 -10.86 21.34 3.83
N ARG A 122 -10.74 22.22 4.83
CA ARG A 122 -9.57 22.32 5.72
C ARG A 122 -9.36 21.08 6.60
N GLU A 123 -10.38 20.21 6.72
CA GLU A 123 -10.34 18.98 7.52
C GLU A 123 -10.05 17.75 6.65
N LYS A 124 -9.95 17.89 5.33
CA LYS A 124 -9.60 16.81 4.41
C LYS A 124 -8.20 16.94 3.81
N ILE A 125 -7.43 17.91 4.31
CA ILE A 125 -6.05 18.16 3.89
C ILE A 125 -5.13 17.82 5.04
N VAL A 126 -4.17 16.95 4.74
CA VAL A 126 -3.15 16.50 5.69
C VAL A 126 -1.78 16.94 5.20
N ILE A 127 -1.04 17.67 6.04
CA ILE A 127 0.30 18.17 5.71
C ILE A 127 1.29 17.58 6.71
N ILE A 128 2.24 16.78 6.21
CA ILE A 128 3.26 16.09 7.02
C ILE A 128 4.64 16.39 6.42
N PRO A 129 5.45 17.27 7.02
CA PRO A 129 6.86 17.40 6.68
C PRO A 129 7.64 16.15 7.13
N ASP A 130 8.24 15.38 6.23
CA ASP A 130 9.01 14.17 6.60
C ASP A 130 10.25 13.91 5.73
N HIS A 131 10.37 14.56 4.56
CA HIS A 131 11.43 14.27 3.60
C HIS A 131 12.71 15.05 3.91
N TYR A 132 12.69 16.37 3.83
CA TYR A 132 13.89 17.20 3.99
C TYR A 132 13.82 17.98 5.30
N ILE A 133 13.91 17.22 6.39
CA ILE A 133 13.79 17.72 7.77
C ILE A 133 15.01 17.26 8.57
N PHE A 134 15.23 17.88 9.73
CA PHE A 134 16.41 17.63 10.58
C PHE A 134 17.74 17.79 9.81
N THR A 135 17.83 18.87 9.03
CA THR A 135 18.96 19.21 8.16
C THR A 135 19.35 20.68 8.34
N ALA A 136 20.62 20.99 8.12
CA ALA A 136 21.13 22.36 8.06
C ALA A 136 20.82 23.07 6.72
N ASP A 137 20.24 22.38 5.73
CA ASP A 137 19.94 22.97 4.42
C ASP A 137 18.81 24.02 4.51
N GLU A 138 19.16 25.28 4.24
CA GLU A 138 18.23 26.41 4.33
C GLU A 138 17.04 26.29 3.36
N ARG A 139 17.22 25.64 2.19
CA ARG A 139 16.14 25.49 1.19
C ARG A 139 15.13 24.45 1.65
N ALA A 140 15.60 23.38 2.27
CA ALA A 140 14.77 22.37 2.91
C ALA A 140 13.94 22.99 4.06
N ASN A 141 14.59 23.73 4.94
CA ASN A 141 13.92 24.37 6.08
C ASN A 141 12.86 25.40 5.64
N ARG A 142 13.16 26.20 4.60
CA ARG A 142 12.19 27.11 3.98
C ARG A 142 10.93 26.39 3.49
N ASN A 143 11.03 25.16 3.01
CA ASN A 143 9.85 24.42 2.55
C ASN A 143 8.89 24.09 3.70
N VAL A 144 9.43 23.77 4.89
CA VAL A 144 8.64 23.57 6.11
C VAL A 144 7.95 24.87 6.51
N ASP A 145 8.64 26.00 6.42
CA ASP A 145 8.06 27.32 6.69
C ASP A 145 6.90 27.64 5.75
N ILE A 146 7.04 27.36 4.45
CA ILE A 146 5.95 27.53 3.47
C ILE A 146 4.74 26.65 3.82
N CYS A 147 4.97 25.41 4.25
CA CYS A 147 3.89 24.53 4.71
C CYS A 147 3.18 25.08 5.95
N ARG A 148 3.94 25.63 6.90
CA ARG A 148 3.40 26.25 8.10
C ARG A 148 2.59 27.50 7.79
N ASP A 149 3.12 28.39 6.95
CA ASP A 149 2.45 29.61 6.54
C ASP A 149 1.13 29.30 5.83
N PHE A 150 1.14 28.37 4.87
CA PHE A 150 -0.06 27.92 4.19
C PHE A 150 -1.07 27.30 5.15
N SER A 151 -0.60 26.45 6.07
CA SER A 151 -1.45 25.80 7.08
C SER A 151 -2.13 26.81 8.00
N ASN A 152 -1.40 27.82 8.45
CA ASN A 152 -1.94 28.91 9.27
C ASN A 152 -2.94 29.75 8.48
N GLU A 153 -2.62 30.13 7.24
CA GLU A 153 -3.44 30.99 6.39
C GLU A 153 -4.77 30.34 5.99
N GLN A 154 -4.74 29.04 5.71
CA GLN A 154 -5.90 28.22 5.33
C GLN A 154 -6.59 27.60 6.55
N ASN A 155 -6.00 27.75 7.73
CA ASN A 155 -6.46 27.11 8.97
C ASN A 155 -6.58 25.60 8.76
N ILE A 156 -5.53 24.92 8.31
CA ILE A 156 -5.54 23.47 8.09
C ILE A 156 -5.58 22.76 9.45
N LYS A 157 -6.52 21.82 9.61
CA LYS A 157 -6.70 21.10 10.89
C LYS A 157 -5.58 20.10 11.15
N TYR A 158 -5.12 19.40 10.10
CA TYR A 158 -4.17 18.30 10.19
C TYR A 158 -2.81 18.70 9.63
N PHE A 159 -2.13 19.61 10.32
CA PHE A 159 -0.74 19.96 10.05
C PHE A 159 0.17 19.45 11.17
N TYR A 160 1.04 18.50 10.82
CA TYR A 160 1.93 17.81 11.75
C TYR A 160 3.30 18.48 11.77
N ASP A 161 3.36 19.68 12.36
CA ASP A 161 4.48 20.61 12.27
C ASP A 161 5.79 20.12 12.93
N ILE A 162 6.91 20.64 12.44
CA ILE A 162 8.24 20.52 13.03
C ILE A 162 8.75 21.94 13.30
N LYS A 163 8.74 22.34 14.57
CA LYS A 163 9.21 23.64 15.04
C LYS A 163 10.69 23.63 15.42
N ASP A 164 11.14 22.56 16.08
CA ASP A 164 12.54 22.35 16.44
C ASP A 164 13.21 21.38 15.46
N LEU A 165 14.06 21.93 14.59
CA LEU A 165 14.79 21.18 13.56
C LEU A 165 16.02 20.45 14.11
N GLY A 166 16.43 20.72 15.35
CA GLY A 166 17.58 20.06 15.99
C GLY A 166 17.18 18.86 16.86
N ASN A 167 15.92 18.81 17.32
CA ASN A 167 15.45 17.77 18.22
C ASN A 167 14.00 17.34 17.91
N PHE A 168 13.85 16.21 17.21
CA PHE A 168 12.52 15.66 16.90
C PHE A 168 11.64 15.43 18.15
N LYS A 169 12.23 15.12 19.31
CA LYS A 169 11.49 14.89 20.56
C LYS A 169 10.87 16.16 21.14
N ALA A 170 11.35 17.33 20.72
CA ALA A 170 10.76 18.62 21.09
C ALA A 170 9.52 18.97 20.24
N ASN A 171 9.14 18.12 19.28
CA ASN A 171 8.00 18.32 18.38
C ASN A 171 6.89 17.30 18.67
N PRO A 172 5.98 17.56 19.64
CA PRO A 172 4.91 16.63 19.97
C PRO A 172 3.91 16.42 18.82
N ASP A 173 3.77 17.41 17.94
CA ASP A 173 2.87 17.37 16.78
C ASP A 173 3.48 16.59 15.59
N TYR A 174 4.81 16.41 15.55
CA TYR A 174 5.47 15.68 14.47
C TYR A 174 5.21 14.18 14.59
N LYS A 175 4.83 13.55 13.46
CA LYS A 175 4.40 12.14 13.44
C LYS A 175 5.33 11.19 12.70
N GLY A 176 6.32 11.67 11.95
CA GLY A 176 7.21 10.80 11.18
C GLY A 176 6.82 10.66 9.72
N VAL A 177 7.30 9.57 9.12
CA VAL A 177 7.11 9.22 7.72
C VAL A 177 5.62 9.19 7.35
N CYS A 178 5.27 9.95 6.32
CA CYS A 178 3.90 10.34 6.00
C CYS A 178 2.92 9.16 5.90
N HIS A 179 3.27 8.08 5.21
CA HIS A 179 2.37 6.93 5.00
C HIS A 179 2.07 6.13 6.28
N VAL A 180 3.02 6.09 7.21
CA VAL A 180 2.80 5.43 8.51
C VAL A 180 2.08 6.37 9.47
N ALA A 181 2.41 7.66 9.44
CA ALA A 181 1.71 8.69 10.19
C ALA A 181 0.22 8.79 9.80
N LEU A 182 -0.11 8.75 8.50
CA LEU A 182 -1.50 8.74 8.02
C LEU A 182 -2.31 7.60 8.65
N ALA A 183 -1.74 6.40 8.69
CA ALA A 183 -2.37 5.23 9.30
C ALA A 183 -2.52 5.39 10.82
N GLN A 184 -1.46 5.79 11.52
CA GLN A 184 -1.44 5.94 12.98
C GLN A 184 -2.38 7.03 13.48
N GLU A 185 -2.60 8.07 12.69
CA GLU A 185 -3.47 9.21 13.03
C GLU A 185 -4.91 9.07 12.47
N GLY A 186 -5.28 7.90 11.94
CA GLY A 186 -6.67 7.58 11.58
C GLY A 186 -7.17 8.20 10.27
N HIS A 187 -6.26 8.56 9.37
CA HIS A 187 -6.58 9.11 8.04
C HIS A 187 -6.87 8.04 6.99
N CYS A 188 -6.43 6.80 7.22
CA CYS A 188 -6.65 5.68 6.31
C CYS A 188 -7.94 4.92 6.66
N ARG A 189 -9.06 5.23 5.99
CA ARG A 189 -10.37 4.64 6.29
C ARG A 189 -10.94 3.84 5.12
N PRO A 190 -11.44 2.60 5.33
CA PRO A 190 -11.94 1.74 4.27
C PRO A 190 -12.93 2.40 3.32
N GLY A 191 -12.80 2.06 2.02
CA GLY A 191 -13.67 2.53 0.94
C GLY A 191 -13.36 3.93 0.42
N GLU A 192 -12.55 4.73 1.11
CA GLU A 192 -12.22 6.10 0.73
C GLU A 192 -11.24 6.23 -0.46
N VAL A 193 -11.23 7.42 -1.05
CA VAL A 193 -10.26 7.90 -2.04
C VAL A 193 -9.25 8.82 -1.35
N LEU A 194 -8.01 8.35 -1.21
CA LEU A 194 -6.90 9.14 -0.65
C LEU A 194 -5.89 9.46 -1.73
N LEU A 195 -5.65 10.75 -1.99
CA LEU A 195 -4.64 11.18 -2.94
C LEU A 195 -3.47 11.81 -2.18
N GLY A 196 -2.26 11.65 -2.71
CA GLY A 196 -1.06 12.18 -2.07
C GLY A 196 -0.03 12.64 -3.08
N THR A 197 0.81 13.61 -2.73
CA THR A 197 1.88 14.10 -3.60
C THR A 197 3.15 13.24 -3.57
N ASP A 198 3.05 12.02 -3.05
CA ASP A 198 4.12 11.02 -2.92
C ASP A 198 3.72 9.71 -3.62
N SER A 199 4.66 9.04 -4.27
CA SER A 199 4.43 7.81 -5.04
C SER A 199 3.87 6.65 -4.20
N HIS A 200 4.30 6.55 -2.94
CA HIS A 200 3.97 5.45 -2.05
C HIS A 200 2.66 5.66 -1.29
N THR A 201 1.86 6.65 -1.69
CA THR A 201 0.50 6.88 -1.18
C THR A 201 -0.38 5.62 -1.32
N CYS A 202 -0.06 4.75 -2.28
CA CYS A 202 -0.68 3.42 -2.44
C CYS A 202 -0.62 2.53 -1.17
N THR A 203 0.24 2.84 -0.18
CA THR A 203 0.27 2.20 1.14
C THR A 203 -1.10 2.17 1.82
N ALA A 204 -1.89 3.24 1.71
CA ALA A 204 -3.22 3.32 2.31
C ALA A 204 -4.22 2.30 1.74
N GLY A 205 -3.89 1.72 0.58
CA GLY A 205 -4.55 0.54 0.02
C GLY A 205 -4.69 -0.66 0.97
N ALA A 206 -3.78 -0.79 1.95
CA ALA A 206 -3.85 -1.81 3.00
C ALA A 206 -5.14 -1.76 3.84
N PHE A 207 -5.81 -0.60 3.85
CA PHE A 207 -7.06 -0.35 4.56
C PHE A 207 -8.30 -0.56 3.68
N GLY A 208 -8.14 -1.05 2.44
CA GLY A 208 -9.23 -1.18 1.47
C GLY A 208 -9.65 0.16 0.86
N GLN A 209 -8.70 1.08 0.69
CA GLN A 209 -8.87 2.36 0.03
C GLN A 209 -8.42 2.33 -1.42
N PHE A 210 -8.92 3.28 -2.20
CA PHE A 210 -8.23 3.67 -3.41
C PHE A 210 -7.23 4.78 -3.07
N ALA A 211 -5.93 4.48 -3.16
CA ALA A 211 -4.90 5.44 -2.84
C ALA A 211 -3.81 5.51 -3.91
N THR A 212 -3.46 6.72 -4.35
CA THR A 212 -2.46 6.90 -5.42
C THR A 212 -1.69 8.21 -5.25
N GLY A 213 -0.42 8.16 -5.64
CA GLY A 213 0.38 9.37 -5.86
C GLY A 213 -0.17 10.19 -7.04
N ILE A 214 -0.13 11.50 -6.92
CA ILE A 214 -0.50 12.48 -7.95
C ILE A 214 0.54 13.60 -8.03
N GLY A 215 0.57 14.33 -9.15
CA GLY A 215 1.48 15.47 -9.31
C GLY A 215 0.99 16.75 -8.64
N ASN A 216 1.87 17.74 -8.50
CA ASN A 216 1.55 19.04 -7.87
C ASN A 216 0.40 19.78 -8.57
N THR A 217 0.26 19.65 -9.89
CA THR A 217 -0.84 20.26 -10.64
C THR A 217 -2.19 19.66 -10.24
N ASP A 218 -2.27 18.33 -10.18
CA ASP A 218 -3.47 17.62 -9.76
C ASP A 218 -3.79 17.95 -8.31
N ALA A 219 -2.80 17.95 -7.42
CA ALA A 219 -2.98 18.30 -6.02
C ALA A 219 -3.45 19.75 -5.83
N GLY A 220 -2.92 20.69 -6.61
CA GLY A 220 -3.36 22.09 -6.60
C GLY A 220 -4.80 22.25 -7.07
N PHE A 221 -5.22 21.43 -8.05
CA PHE A 221 -6.61 21.36 -8.49
C PHE A 221 -7.53 20.73 -7.42
N VAL A 222 -7.08 19.67 -6.75
CA VAL A 222 -7.81 19.07 -5.62
C VAL A 222 -7.97 20.06 -4.49
N LEU A 223 -6.93 20.82 -4.12
CA LEU A 223 -7.00 21.87 -3.10
C LEU A 223 -8.15 22.86 -3.35
N GLY A 224 -8.42 23.22 -4.60
CA GLY A 224 -9.52 24.14 -4.93
C GLY A 224 -10.90 23.49 -5.10
N THR A 225 -10.96 22.21 -5.49
CA THR A 225 -12.24 21.60 -5.93
C THR A 225 -12.70 20.40 -5.10
N GLY A 226 -11.81 19.77 -4.35
CA GLY A 226 -12.05 18.48 -3.69
C GLY A 226 -12.31 17.33 -4.67
N LYS A 227 -11.96 17.50 -5.95
CA LYS A 227 -12.23 16.52 -7.02
C LYS A 227 -11.01 16.30 -7.89
N LEU A 228 -10.95 15.15 -8.55
CA LEU A 228 -9.97 14.88 -9.60
C LEU A 228 -10.58 14.01 -10.70
N LEU A 229 -10.17 14.21 -11.96
CA LEU A 229 -10.57 13.34 -13.07
C LEU A 229 -9.64 12.13 -13.10
N LEU A 230 -10.18 10.95 -12.81
CA LEU A 230 -9.41 9.71 -12.80
C LEU A 230 -9.98 8.68 -13.77
N LYS A 231 -9.08 7.97 -14.44
CA LYS A 231 -9.40 6.77 -15.20
C LYS A 231 -9.51 5.57 -14.28
N VAL A 232 -10.62 4.84 -14.36
CA VAL A 232 -10.86 3.58 -13.63
C VAL A 232 -9.85 2.54 -14.12
N PRO A 233 -8.95 2.03 -13.26
CA PRO A 233 -7.96 1.03 -13.65
C PRO A 233 -8.60 -0.37 -13.70
N PRO A 234 -8.18 -1.26 -14.62
CA PRO A 234 -8.49 -2.68 -14.50
C PRO A 234 -7.72 -3.28 -13.31
N THR A 235 -8.25 -4.35 -12.73
CA THR A 235 -7.67 -4.97 -11.50
C THR A 235 -6.99 -6.30 -11.82
N LEU A 236 -5.74 -6.45 -11.35
CA LEU A 236 -5.05 -7.73 -11.22
C LEU A 236 -5.33 -8.30 -9.82
N ARG A 237 -5.69 -9.58 -9.72
CA ARG A 237 -5.91 -10.26 -8.44
C ARG A 237 -4.74 -11.15 -8.10
N PHE A 238 -4.25 -11.05 -6.87
CA PHE A 238 -3.18 -11.87 -6.30
C PHE A 238 -3.76 -12.66 -5.14
N VAL A 239 -4.00 -13.95 -5.36
CA VAL A 239 -4.46 -14.88 -4.33
C VAL A 239 -3.23 -15.52 -3.67
N ILE A 240 -3.00 -15.22 -2.40
CA ILE A 240 -1.85 -15.68 -1.62
C ILE A 240 -2.38 -16.56 -0.48
N ASP A 241 -2.16 -17.87 -0.62
CA ASP A 241 -2.65 -18.89 0.31
C ASP A 241 -1.50 -19.67 0.94
N GLY A 242 -1.80 -20.32 2.06
CA GLY A 242 -0.87 -21.13 2.84
C GLY A 242 -0.45 -20.49 4.16
N GLU A 243 0.20 -21.28 5.00
CA GLU A 243 0.77 -20.83 6.27
C GLU A 243 2.12 -20.17 6.01
N MET A 244 2.25 -18.89 6.35
CA MET A 244 3.49 -18.14 6.14
C MET A 244 4.56 -18.62 7.13
N PRO A 245 5.70 -19.14 6.66
CA PRO A 245 6.79 -19.51 7.54
C PRO A 245 7.28 -18.31 8.36
N ASN A 246 7.62 -18.53 9.64
CA ASN A 246 8.03 -17.47 10.58
C ASN A 246 9.28 -16.66 10.17
N TYR A 247 10.01 -17.10 9.15
CA TYR A 247 11.18 -16.41 8.61
C TYR A 247 10.86 -15.51 7.42
N LEU A 248 9.65 -15.58 6.87
CA LEU A 248 9.18 -14.68 5.82
C LEU A 248 8.47 -13.47 6.41
N LEU A 249 8.52 -12.37 5.67
CA LEU A 249 7.76 -11.16 5.92
C LEU A 249 6.92 -10.82 4.69
N ALA A 250 5.93 -9.94 4.83
CA ALA A 250 5.17 -9.41 3.69
C ALA A 250 6.06 -8.79 2.59
N LYS A 251 7.27 -8.33 2.95
CA LYS A 251 8.30 -7.88 2.01
C LYS A 251 8.70 -8.97 1.01
N ASP A 252 8.84 -10.22 1.46
CA ASP A 252 9.17 -11.35 0.58
C ASP A 252 8.01 -11.64 -0.38
N LEU A 253 6.76 -11.51 0.08
CA LEU A 253 5.57 -11.71 -0.76
C LEU A 253 5.52 -10.70 -1.92
N ILE A 254 5.73 -9.42 -1.64
CA ILE A 254 5.66 -8.39 -2.68
C ILE A 254 6.86 -8.43 -3.62
N LEU A 255 8.06 -8.77 -3.13
CA LEU A 255 9.22 -9.02 -3.99
C LEU A 255 9.01 -10.24 -4.90
N GLN A 256 8.37 -11.30 -4.40
CA GLN A 256 7.98 -12.43 -5.23
C GLN A 256 6.99 -11.99 -6.30
N ILE A 257 6.02 -11.14 -5.99
CA ILE A 257 5.07 -10.67 -7.00
C ILE A 257 5.76 -9.77 -8.05
N ILE A 258 6.54 -8.78 -7.62
CA ILE A 258 7.24 -7.83 -8.51
C ILE A 258 8.20 -8.55 -9.45
N GLY A 259 8.98 -9.52 -8.95
CA GLY A 259 9.87 -10.29 -9.83
C GLY A 259 9.14 -11.20 -10.83
N GLU A 260 7.85 -11.48 -10.63
CA GLU A 260 7.05 -12.31 -11.55
C GLU A 260 6.44 -11.46 -12.65
N ILE A 261 5.99 -10.25 -12.30
CA ILE A 261 5.26 -9.37 -13.22
C ILE A 261 6.14 -8.24 -13.78
N SER A 262 7.37 -8.07 -13.30
CA SER A 262 8.31 -6.98 -13.58
C SER A 262 7.86 -5.60 -13.08
N VAL A 263 8.75 -4.60 -13.20
CA VAL A 263 8.45 -3.18 -12.88
C VAL A 263 7.32 -2.56 -13.70
N SER A 264 6.88 -3.21 -14.79
CA SER A 264 5.80 -2.71 -15.67
C SER A 264 4.59 -3.63 -15.72
N GLY A 265 4.56 -4.72 -14.95
CA GLY A 265 3.47 -5.69 -14.99
C GLY A 265 2.12 -5.09 -14.63
N ALA A 266 2.12 -4.20 -13.64
CA ALA A 266 0.93 -3.56 -13.11
C ALA A 266 0.71 -2.13 -13.62
N THR A 267 1.43 -1.66 -14.65
CA THR A 267 1.26 -0.29 -15.20
C THR A 267 -0.21 0.05 -15.46
N TYR A 268 -0.69 1.10 -14.77
CA TYR A 268 -2.09 1.60 -14.73
C TYR A 268 -3.15 0.63 -14.21
N LYS A 269 -2.77 -0.46 -13.54
CA LYS A 269 -3.68 -1.46 -13.00
C LYS A 269 -3.77 -1.32 -11.48
N ALA A 270 -4.91 -1.69 -10.90
CA ALA A 270 -5.00 -1.95 -9.47
C ALA A 270 -4.49 -3.35 -9.16
N MET A 271 -3.88 -3.55 -7.99
CA MET A 271 -3.44 -4.85 -7.48
C MET A 271 -4.28 -5.20 -6.25
N GLU A 272 -5.19 -6.16 -6.37
CA GLU A 272 -6.04 -6.63 -5.27
C GLU A 272 -5.43 -7.91 -4.66
N PHE A 273 -5.07 -7.85 -3.38
CA PHE A 273 -4.46 -8.96 -2.65
C PHE A 273 -5.50 -9.65 -1.76
N VAL A 274 -5.66 -10.95 -1.93
CA VAL A 274 -6.61 -11.80 -1.18
C VAL A 274 -5.99 -13.14 -0.85
N GLY A 275 -6.67 -13.97 -0.04
CA GLY A 275 -6.23 -15.32 0.30
C GLY A 275 -5.88 -15.46 1.79
N SER A 276 -5.74 -16.70 2.25
CA SER A 276 -5.60 -17.03 3.67
C SER A 276 -4.38 -16.37 4.30
N THR A 277 -3.29 -16.23 3.55
CA THR A 277 -2.07 -15.57 4.03
C THR A 277 -2.33 -14.09 4.27
N VAL A 278 -2.96 -13.40 3.31
CA VAL A 278 -3.28 -11.96 3.43
C VAL A 278 -4.19 -11.67 4.63
N GLU A 279 -5.17 -12.53 4.87
CA GLU A 279 -6.06 -12.43 6.04
C GLU A 279 -5.29 -12.58 7.36
N SER A 280 -4.23 -13.40 7.40
CA SER A 280 -3.38 -13.59 8.58
C SER A 280 -2.38 -12.46 8.84
N LEU A 281 -2.07 -11.64 7.82
CA LEU A 281 -1.12 -10.53 7.96
C LEU A 281 -1.63 -9.46 8.91
N THR A 282 -0.71 -8.87 9.66
CA THR A 282 -0.98 -7.67 10.46
C THR A 282 -1.25 -6.46 9.56
N MET A 283 -1.76 -5.36 10.13
CA MET A 283 -1.91 -4.12 9.35
C MET A 283 -0.56 -3.57 8.85
N GLU A 284 0.50 -3.69 9.65
CA GLU A 284 1.83 -3.22 9.26
C GLU A 284 2.37 -4.06 8.09
N GLU A 285 2.16 -5.37 8.08
CA GLU A 285 2.51 -6.25 6.97
C GLU A 285 1.69 -5.95 5.69
N ARG A 286 0.38 -5.70 5.82
CA ARG A 286 -0.47 -5.27 4.70
C ARG A 286 -0.01 -3.93 4.12
N MET A 287 0.42 -3.00 4.97
CA MET A 287 1.01 -1.73 4.54
C MET A 287 2.29 -1.96 3.72
N THR A 288 3.17 -2.88 4.14
CA THR A 288 4.36 -3.26 3.35
C THR A 288 3.98 -3.80 1.97
N LEU A 289 2.96 -4.66 1.90
CA LEU A 289 2.47 -5.23 0.63
C LEU A 289 1.94 -4.15 -0.32
N CYS A 290 1.10 -3.24 0.17
CA CYS A 290 0.51 -2.17 -0.65
C CYS A 290 1.47 -1.03 -0.96
N ASN A 291 2.43 -0.73 -0.07
CA ASN A 291 3.46 0.30 -0.26
C ASN A 291 4.26 0.03 -1.54
N MET A 292 4.61 -1.23 -1.79
CA MET A 292 5.47 -1.62 -2.89
C MET A 292 4.74 -1.86 -4.23
N VAL A 293 3.47 -1.51 -4.32
CA VAL A 293 2.69 -1.68 -5.56
C VAL A 293 3.17 -0.76 -6.68
N VAL A 294 3.66 0.42 -6.32
CA VAL A 294 4.16 1.40 -7.29
C VAL A 294 5.42 0.90 -8.00
N GLU A 295 6.23 0.04 -7.37
CA GLU A 295 7.42 -0.60 -7.96
C GLU A 295 7.09 -1.55 -9.10
N ALA A 296 5.87 -2.10 -9.16
CA ALA A 296 5.36 -2.86 -10.30
C ALA A 296 4.65 -1.98 -11.35
N GLY A 297 4.66 -0.66 -11.17
CA GLY A 297 3.89 0.31 -11.95
C GLY A 297 2.41 0.36 -11.58
N GLY A 298 2.01 -0.33 -10.50
CA GLY A 298 0.63 -0.39 -10.04
C GLY A 298 0.11 0.97 -9.64
N LYS A 299 -1.15 1.26 -10.00
CA LYS A 299 -1.80 2.52 -9.64
C LYS A 299 -2.25 2.55 -8.19
N ASN A 300 -2.66 1.40 -7.65
CA ASN A 300 -3.11 1.23 -6.27
C ASN A 300 -3.00 -0.24 -5.86
N GLY A 301 -2.68 -0.50 -4.59
CA GLY A 301 -2.82 -1.80 -3.94
C GLY A 301 -4.09 -1.85 -3.12
N LEU A 302 -4.77 -3.00 -3.00
CA LEU A 302 -5.92 -3.12 -2.10
C LEU A 302 -5.87 -4.43 -1.33
N VAL A 303 -6.10 -4.34 -0.02
CA VAL A 303 -6.46 -5.47 0.83
C VAL A 303 -7.88 -5.25 1.34
N PRO A 304 -8.81 -6.21 1.20
CA PRO A 304 -10.15 -6.10 1.78
C PRO A 304 -10.11 -5.86 3.29
N ALA A 305 -10.84 -4.87 3.78
CA ALA A 305 -10.94 -4.59 5.20
C ALA A 305 -11.59 -5.76 5.96
N ASP A 306 -11.00 -6.16 7.07
CA ASP A 306 -11.49 -7.22 7.95
C ASP A 306 -11.32 -6.85 9.43
N SER A 307 -11.49 -7.81 10.33
CA SER A 307 -11.35 -7.59 11.78
C SER A 307 -10.00 -6.99 12.18
N THR A 308 -8.91 -7.31 11.46
CA THR A 308 -7.58 -6.75 11.71
C THR A 308 -7.57 -5.26 11.37
N THR A 309 -8.19 -4.87 10.25
CA THR A 309 -8.36 -3.47 9.85
C THR A 309 -9.24 -2.70 10.83
N TYR A 310 -10.41 -3.23 11.19
CA TYR A 310 -11.33 -2.56 12.11
C TYR A 310 -10.73 -2.38 13.50
N LYS A 311 -10.07 -3.41 14.03
CA LYS A 311 -9.37 -3.33 15.32
C LYS A 311 -8.24 -2.30 15.29
N TYR A 312 -7.52 -2.18 14.18
CA TYR A 312 -6.49 -1.15 14.06
C TYR A 312 -7.08 0.26 14.10
N LEU A 313 -8.28 0.48 13.56
CA LEU A 313 -8.90 1.81 13.45
C LEU A 313 -9.74 2.23 14.66
N GLU A 314 -10.11 1.29 15.54
CA GLU A 314 -11.07 1.47 16.64
C GLU A 314 -10.77 2.70 17.52
N ASP A 315 -9.50 2.99 17.79
CA ASP A 315 -9.04 4.10 18.64
C ASP A 315 -8.44 5.28 17.86
N LYS A 316 -8.41 5.23 16.53
CA LYS A 316 -7.69 6.21 15.69
C LYS A 316 -8.60 7.20 15.00
N THR A 317 -9.86 6.85 14.76
CA THR A 317 -10.78 7.72 14.05
C THR A 317 -12.22 7.57 14.52
N SER A 318 -12.91 8.70 14.63
CA SER A 318 -14.34 8.80 14.88
C SER A 318 -15.13 9.19 13.63
N VAL A 319 -14.45 9.41 12.50
CA VAL A 319 -15.09 9.76 11.23
C VAL A 319 -15.75 8.50 10.66
N PRO A 320 -17.05 8.54 10.31
CA PRO A 320 -17.73 7.39 9.72
C PRO A 320 -17.11 7.00 8.38
N TYR A 321 -17.03 5.69 8.12
CA TYR A 321 -16.57 5.13 6.85
C TYR A 321 -17.34 3.86 6.50
N GLU A 322 -17.33 3.50 5.23
CA GLU A 322 -18.00 2.30 4.71
C GLU A 322 -17.01 1.47 3.89
N ALA A 323 -16.69 0.27 4.38
CA ALA A 323 -15.88 -0.66 3.64
C ALA A 323 -16.64 -1.20 2.42
N VAL A 324 -15.93 -1.38 1.31
CA VAL A 324 -16.48 -1.99 0.09
C VAL A 324 -15.71 -3.25 -0.26
N TYR A 325 -16.40 -4.19 -0.91
CA TYR A 325 -15.87 -5.50 -1.25
C TYR A 325 -16.17 -5.83 -2.70
N SER A 326 -15.23 -6.48 -3.39
CA SER A 326 -15.44 -7.03 -4.73
C SER A 326 -16.67 -7.95 -4.73
N ASP A 327 -17.54 -7.79 -5.73
CA ASP A 327 -18.66 -8.71 -5.94
C ASP A 327 -18.18 -10.11 -6.31
N GLY A 328 -18.96 -11.14 -5.98
CA GLY A 328 -18.63 -12.53 -6.35
C GLY A 328 -18.54 -12.75 -7.87
N GLN A 329 -19.19 -11.89 -8.67
CA GLN A 329 -19.16 -11.92 -10.15
C GLN A 329 -18.25 -10.83 -10.75
N ALA A 330 -17.40 -10.19 -9.95
CA ALA A 330 -16.46 -9.18 -10.42
C ALA A 330 -15.43 -9.78 -11.39
N ARG A 331 -15.03 -9.01 -12.40
CA ARG A 331 -14.08 -9.45 -13.42
C ARG A 331 -12.70 -8.86 -13.14
N PHE A 332 -11.69 -9.73 -13.09
CA PHE A 332 -10.29 -9.36 -12.96
C PHE A 332 -9.60 -9.50 -14.31
N LEU A 333 -8.67 -8.60 -14.61
CA LEU A 333 -7.91 -8.65 -15.86
C LEU A 333 -7.04 -9.91 -15.92
N SER A 334 -6.38 -10.23 -14.81
CA SER A 334 -5.66 -11.48 -14.60
C SER A 334 -5.74 -11.86 -13.13
N GLU A 335 -5.58 -13.15 -12.85
CA GLU A 335 -5.45 -13.69 -11.50
C GLU A 335 -4.15 -14.48 -11.38
N TYR A 336 -3.39 -14.22 -10.33
CA TYR A 336 -2.15 -14.90 -9.97
C TYR A 336 -2.37 -15.63 -8.65
N ARG A 337 -1.82 -16.84 -8.52
CA ARG A 337 -1.97 -17.66 -7.32
C ARG A 337 -0.61 -18.05 -6.78
N PHE A 338 -0.43 -17.83 -5.48
CA PHE A 338 0.82 -18.08 -4.77
C PHE A 338 0.56 -18.97 -3.56
N ASP A 339 1.45 -19.95 -3.36
CA ASP A 339 1.51 -20.78 -2.17
C ASP A 339 2.70 -20.32 -1.32
N VAL A 340 2.42 -19.59 -0.24
CA VAL A 340 3.45 -18.98 0.61
C VAL A 340 4.32 -20.03 1.34
N SER A 341 3.79 -21.24 1.55
CA SER A 341 4.53 -22.31 2.24
C SER A 341 5.77 -22.79 1.46
N LYS A 342 5.84 -22.47 0.17
CA LYS A 342 6.93 -22.80 -0.74
C LYS A 342 7.88 -21.63 -1.00
N MET A 343 7.61 -20.45 -0.42
CA MET A 343 8.45 -19.28 -0.61
C MET A 343 9.66 -19.31 0.31
N GLU A 344 10.72 -18.64 -0.15
CA GLU A 344 11.96 -18.45 0.58
C GLU A 344 12.28 -16.95 0.64
N PRO A 345 13.13 -16.50 1.60
CA PRO A 345 13.51 -15.10 1.69
C PRO A 345 14.11 -14.58 0.39
N LEU A 346 13.64 -13.42 -0.04
CA LEU A 346 14.04 -12.79 -1.31
C LEU A 346 14.83 -11.53 -1.07
N VAL A 347 15.72 -11.22 -2.02
CA VAL A 347 16.48 -9.97 -2.11
C VAL A 347 16.27 -9.41 -3.52
N ALA A 348 15.85 -8.15 -3.63
CA ALA A 348 15.99 -7.42 -4.88
C ALA A 348 17.47 -7.10 -5.08
N LYS A 349 18.03 -7.36 -6.27
CA LYS A 349 19.42 -7.03 -6.56
C LYS A 349 19.49 -5.70 -7.30
N PRO A 350 20.62 -4.96 -7.19
CA PRO A 350 20.83 -3.79 -8.04
C PRO A 350 20.66 -4.14 -9.54
N HIS A 351 20.15 -3.25 -10.39
CA HIS A 351 19.61 -1.91 -10.11
C HIS A 351 18.09 -1.84 -10.35
N SER A 352 17.35 -2.95 -10.20
CA SER A 352 15.90 -3.03 -10.44
C SER A 352 15.16 -3.80 -9.33
N PRO A 353 13.96 -3.39 -8.87
CA PRO A 353 13.28 -4.05 -7.76
C PRO A 353 12.69 -5.41 -8.19
N ASP A 354 12.52 -5.64 -9.50
CA ASP A 354 12.14 -6.93 -10.09
C ASP A 354 13.33 -7.87 -10.32
N ASN A 355 14.57 -7.41 -10.11
CA ASN A 355 15.77 -8.26 -10.17
C ASN A 355 15.91 -9.10 -8.89
N ARG A 356 14.88 -9.89 -8.57
CA ARG A 356 14.85 -10.73 -7.37
C ARG A 356 15.87 -11.87 -7.45
N ALA A 357 16.41 -12.25 -6.30
CA ALA A 357 17.16 -13.47 -6.08
C ALA A 357 16.79 -14.05 -4.71
N LEU A 358 17.04 -15.34 -4.51
CA LEU A 358 16.91 -15.91 -3.18
C LEU A 358 18.02 -15.38 -2.28
N ALA A 359 17.74 -15.09 -1.01
CA ALA A 359 18.75 -14.60 -0.09
C ALA A 359 19.99 -15.52 0.00
N ARG A 360 19.78 -16.84 -0.07
CA ARG A 360 20.86 -17.85 -0.07
C ARG A 360 21.80 -17.75 -1.28
N GLU A 361 21.33 -17.22 -2.40
CA GLU A 361 22.13 -17.04 -3.63
C GLU A 361 23.04 -15.81 -3.53
N CYS A 362 22.79 -14.92 -2.57
CA CYS A 362 23.55 -13.69 -2.33
C CYS A 362 24.63 -13.84 -1.25
N LYS A 363 24.93 -15.07 -0.80
CA LYS A 363 25.84 -15.35 0.34
C LYS A 363 27.28 -14.86 0.17
N ASP A 364 27.74 -14.65 -1.06
CA ASP A 364 29.12 -14.27 -1.38
C ASP A 364 29.25 -12.74 -1.61
N VAL A 365 28.14 -12.00 -1.50
CA VAL A 365 28.15 -10.55 -1.67
C VAL A 365 28.60 -9.87 -0.39
N LYS A 366 29.61 -9.01 -0.49
CA LYS A 366 30.07 -8.19 0.62
C LYS A 366 29.10 -7.04 0.87
N ILE A 367 28.81 -6.83 2.15
CA ILE A 367 27.96 -5.75 2.64
C ILE A 367 28.88 -4.70 3.25
N ASP A 368 28.73 -3.42 2.90
CA ASP A 368 29.49 -2.32 3.53
C ASP A 368 28.68 -1.63 4.64
N ARG A 369 27.35 -1.70 4.57
CA ARG A 369 26.42 -1.13 5.56
C ARG A 369 25.07 -1.82 5.52
N VAL A 370 24.32 -1.71 6.61
CA VAL A 370 22.91 -2.10 6.75
C VAL A 370 22.08 -0.90 7.16
N TYR A 371 20.87 -0.75 6.63
CA TYR A 371 19.91 0.25 7.08
C TYR A 371 18.56 -0.43 7.31
N ILE A 372 17.94 -0.23 8.47
CA ILE A 372 16.66 -0.80 8.89
C ILE A 372 15.71 0.36 9.15
N GLY A 373 14.70 0.56 8.31
CA GLY A 373 13.82 1.72 8.40
C GLY A 373 12.96 1.94 7.17
N SER A 374 12.65 3.21 6.86
CA SER A 374 11.82 3.65 5.72
C SER A 374 10.30 3.52 5.92
N CYS A 375 9.53 4.08 4.99
CA CYS A 375 8.08 3.89 4.87
C CYS A 375 7.70 2.40 4.71
N THR A 376 8.58 1.59 4.11
CA THR A 376 8.34 0.16 3.87
C THR A 376 8.73 -0.74 5.04
N GLY A 377 9.81 -0.45 5.76
CA GLY A 377 10.43 -1.37 6.73
C GLY A 377 10.78 -0.75 8.09
N GLY A 378 10.20 0.40 8.41
CA GLY A 378 10.47 1.15 9.65
C GLY A 378 9.34 1.09 10.68
N LYS A 379 8.45 0.09 10.61
CA LYS A 379 7.32 -0.05 11.54
C LYS A 379 7.69 -0.91 12.75
N THR A 380 6.86 -0.94 13.78
CA THR A 380 7.19 -1.59 15.04
C THR A 380 7.48 -3.08 14.86
N GLU A 381 6.68 -3.76 14.04
CA GLU A 381 6.87 -5.20 13.77
C GLU A 381 8.14 -5.48 12.95
N ASP A 382 8.56 -4.54 12.08
CA ASP A 382 9.81 -4.68 11.31
C ASP A 382 11.02 -4.67 12.26
N PHE A 383 11.05 -3.76 13.24
CA PHE A 383 12.11 -3.73 14.26
C PHE A 383 12.05 -4.95 15.19
N MET A 384 10.86 -5.43 15.53
CA MET A 384 10.74 -6.68 16.31
C MET A 384 11.27 -7.88 15.54
N ALA A 385 11.00 -7.99 14.24
CA ALA A 385 11.53 -9.04 13.38
C ALA A 385 13.06 -8.96 13.30
N ALA A 386 13.62 -7.76 13.08
CA ALA A 386 15.07 -7.55 13.10
C ALA A 386 15.70 -7.90 14.46
N ALA A 387 15.07 -7.51 15.58
CA ALA A 387 15.57 -7.83 16.91
C ALA A 387 15.57 -9.35 17.17
N LYS A 388 14.53 -10.08 16.73
CA LYS A 388 14.50 -11.55 16.81
C LYS A 388 15.66 -12.18 16.02
N VAL A 389 16.02 -11.63 14.87
CA VAL A 389 17.19 -12.07 14.10
C VAL A 389 18.49 -11.90 14.90
N PHE A 390 18.72 -10.71 15.46
CA PHE A 390 19.92 -10.45 16.24
C PHE A 390 19.98 -11.35 17.48
N LEU A 391 18.87 -11.47 18.20
CA LEU A 391 18.75 -12.31 19.39
C LEU A 391 19.05 -13.77 19.07
N ALA A 392 18.45 -14.33 18.01
CA ALA A 392 18.70 -15.71 17.59
C ALA A 392 20.13 -15.94 17.11
N SER A 393 20.77 -14.91 16.53
CA SER A 393 22.16 -15.01 16.10
C SER A 393 23.15 -15.01 17.27
N GLY A 394 22.88 -14.23 18.32
CA GLY A 394 23.82 -13.97 19.41
C GLY A 394 25.13 -13.30 18.98
N LYS A 395 25.18 -12.69 17.79
CA LYS A 395 26.39 -12.13 17.17
C LYS A 395 26.35 -10.60 17.12
N LYS A 396 27.53 -10.00 17.02
CA LYS A 396 27.71 -8.55 16.78
C LYS A 396 27.70 -8.23 15.29
N VAL A 397 27.21 -7.06 14.93
CA VAL A 397 27.30 -6.53 13.56
C VAL A 397 28.76 -6.29 13.17
N LYS A 398 29.07 -6.50 11.89
CA LYS A 398 30.41 -6.24 11.31
C LYS A 398 30.51 -4.91 10.56
N VAL A 399 29.37 -4.31 10.27
CA VAL A 399 29.25 -3.10 9.46
C VAL A 399 28.30 -2.11 10.13
N PRO A 400 28.43 -0.81 9.84
CA PRO A 400 27.48 0.19 10.29
C PRO A 400 26.05 -0.27 9.98
N THR A 401 25.23 -0.33 11.03
CA THR A 401 23.85 -0.82 10.96
C THR A 401 22.93 0.27 11.50
N PHE A 402 22.35 1.02 10.57
CA PHE A 402 21.53 2.19 10.83
C PHE A 402 20.09 1.78 11.15
N LEU A 403 19.51 2.40 12.18
CA LEU A 403 18.14 2.13 12.63
C LEU A 403 17.31 3.42 12.51
N VAL A 404 16.35 3.45 11.59
CA VAL A 404 15.53 4.63 11.28
C VAL A 404 14.03 4.30 11.44
N PRO A 405 13.45 4.52 12.64
CA PRO A 405 12.03 4.29 12.84
C PRO A 405 11.17 5.18 11.95
N ALA A 406 10.03 4.66 11.49
CA ALA A 406 9.14 5.42 10.62
C ALA A 406 8.42 6.55 11.36
N THR A 407 8.08 6.36 12.64
CA THR A 407 7.34 7.37 13.42
C THR A 407 7.88 7.54 14.82
N HIS A 408 7.48 8.64 15.49
CA HIS A 408 7.81 8.85 16.89
C HIS A 408 7.25 7.73 17.78
N LYS A 409 6.05 7.23 17.46
CA LYS A 409 5.47 6.06 18.13
C LYS A 409 6.37 4.82 17.96
N VAL A 410 6.84 4.53 16.74
CA VAL A 410 7.73 3.38 16.52
C VAL A 410 9.06 3.56 17.27
N TRP A 411 9.61 4.78 17.28
CA TRP A 411 10.79 5.07 18.09
C TRP A 411 10.53 4.72 19.56
N MET A 412 9.41 5.16 20.15
CA MET A 412 9.05 4.81 21.53
C MET A 412 8.88 3.30 21.73
N ASP A 413 8.24 2.61 20.78
CA ASP A 413 8.03 1.16 20.84
C ASP A 413 9.36 0.38 20.86
N ILE A 414 10.38 0.82 20.11
CA ILE A 414 11.71 0.19 20.09
C ILE A 414 12.35 0.18 21.48
N TYR A 415 12.14 1.25 22.27
CA TYR A 415 12.67 1.36 23.63
C TYR A 415 11.72 0.83 24.71
N GLY A 416 10.43 0.73 24.42
CA GLY A 416 9.40 0.43 25.42
C GLY A 416 8.84 -0.99 25.37
N LEU A 417 8.77 -1.61 24.19
CA LEU A 417 8.13 -2.91 24.01
C LEU A 417 9.15 -4.05 24.15
N PRO A 418 8.89 -5.06 25.00
CA PRO A 418 9.71 -6.25 25.07
C PRO A 418 9.53 -7.09 23.81
N VAL A 419 10.63 -7.63 23.30
CA VAL A 419 10.60 -8.59 22.19
C VAL A 419 10.13 -9.94 22.73
N PRO A 420 9.15 -10.61 22.10
CA PRO A 420 8.74 -11.95 22.51
C PRO A 420 9.94 -12.90 22.56
N GLU A 421 9.98 -13.77 23.57
CA GLU A 421 11.04 -14.78 23.77
C GLU A 421 12.44 -14.21 24.09
N SER A 422 12.58 -12.90 24.30
CA SER A 422 13.87 -12.26 24.61
C SER A 422 14.26 -12.25 26.09
N GLY A 423 13.42 -12.81 26.96
CA GLY A 423 13.59 -12.68 28.41
C GLY A 423 13.30 -11.26 28.93
N GLY A 424 12.46 -10.50 28.22
CA GLY A 424 12.04 -9.15 28.63
C GLY A 424 12.89 -8.02 28.06
N LYS A 425 13.85 -8.31 27.18
CA LYS A 425 14.65 -7.29 26.48
C LYS A 425 13.83 -6.56 25.44
N THR A 426 14.04 -5.25 25.35
CA THR A 426 13.47 -4.39 24.30
C THR A 426 14.27 -4.50 23.01
N CYS A 427 13.71 -3.98 21.90
CA CYS A 427 14.44 -3.93 20.64
C CYS A 427 15.74 -3.13 20.79
N SER A 428 15.70 -1.97 21.47
CA SER A 428 16.88 -1.12 21.69
C SER A 428 18.02 -1.86 22.40
N GLN A 429 17.71 -2.61 23.46
CA GLN A 429 18.70 -3.38 24.21
C GLN A 429 19.34 -4.46 23.34
N ILE A 430 18.54 -5.18 22.55
CA ILE A 430 19.05 -6.21 21.64
C ILE A 430 19.94 -5.58 20.55
N PHE A 431 19.56 -4.43 20.00
CA PHE A 431 20.35 -3.74 18.99
C PHE A 431 21.68 -3.20 19.55
N GLU A 432 21.67 -2.62 20.75
CA GLU A 432 22.89 -2.18 21.45
C GLU A 432 23.81 -3.37 21.76
N GLU A 433 23.24 -4.48 22.24
CA GLU A 433 23.95 -5.73 22.44
C GLU A 433 24.45 -6.34 21.13
N ALA A 434 23.84 -6.07 19.98
CA ALA A 434 24.35 -6.45 18.67
C ALA A 434 25.39 -5.46 18.12
N GLY A 435 25.54 -4.27 18.72
CA GLY A 435 26.44 -3.21 18.25
C GLY A 435 25.90 -2.39 17.07
N CYS A 436 24.57 -2.35 16.89
CA CYS A 436 23.93 -1.46 15.92
C CYS A 436 24.04 0.00 16.37
N ASP A 437 23.86 0.94 15.43
CA ASP A 437 23.78 2.35 15.77
C ASP A 437 22.49 2.65 16.55
N THR A 438 22.53 3.67 17.40
CA THR A 438 21.35 4.13 18.14
C THR A 438 20.22 4.53 17.18
N PRO A 439 18.97 4.08 17.41
CA PRO A 439 17.80 4.53 16.64
C PRO A 439 17.69 6.06 16.53
N THR A 440 17.70 6.55 15.29
CA THR A 440 17.72 7.99 14.99
C THR A 440 16.32 8.61 14.95
N SER A 441 16.24 9.90 14.61
CA SER A 441 14.99 10.60 14.37
C SER A 441 14.19 9.97 13.21
N PRO A 442 12.87 9.84 13.33
CA PRO A 442 12.04 9.41 12.22
C PRO A 442 12.12 10.40 11.05
N SER A 443 12.45 9.92 9.85
CA SER A 443 12.47 10.74 8.64
C SER A 443 12.49 9.87 7.38
N CYS A 444 11.91 10.38 6.29
CA CYS A 444 11.96 9.78 4.96
C CYS A 444 13.22 10.20 4.17
N GLY A 445 14.05 11.12 4.69
CA GLY A 445 15.11 11.78 3.93
C GLY A 445 16.07 10.84 3.21
N ALA A 446 16.48 9.74 3.84
CA ALA A 446 17.38 8.78 3.19
C ALA A 446 16.70 7.99 2.06
N CYS A 447 15.36 7.80 2.09
CA CYS A 447 14.62 7.13 1.02
C CYS A 447 14.65 7.92 -0.29
N LEU A 448 14.51 9.25 -0.18
CA LEU A 448 14.31 10.15 -1.32
C LEU A 448 15.59 10.89 -1.72
N GLY A 449 16.73 10.50 -1.15
CA GLY A 449 18.03 11.11 -1.47
C GLY A 449 18.13 12.56 -0.99
N GLY A 450 17.65 12.84 0.22
CA GLY A 450 17.61 14.16 0.85
C GLY A 450 18.97 14.84 1.04
N PRO A 451 19.06 15.97 1.75
CA PRO A 451 20.29 16.77 1.91
C PRO A 451 21.53 15.98 2.35
N LYS A 452 22.74 16.52 2.11
CA LYS A 452 24.01 15.75 2.27
C LYS A 452 24.27 15.27 3.69
N ASP A 453 23.73 15.99 4.66
CA ASP A 453 23.78 15.72 6.09
C ASP A 453 22.64 14.81 6.58
N THR A 454 21.76 14.35 5.68
CA THR A 454 20.73 13.36 6.02
C THR A 454 21.38 12.08 6.52
N TYR A 455 20.93 11.62 7.68
CA TYR A 455 21.46 10.41 8.32
C TYR A 455 21.39 9.21 7.39
N ALA A 456 22.47 8.43 7.35
CA ALA A 456 22.65 7.24 6.51
C ALA A 456 22.54 7.46 4.98
N ARG A 457 22.54 8.72 4.49
CA ARG A 457 22.63 9.01 3.07
C ARG A 457 23.95 8.51 2.48
N LEU A 458 23.87 7.89 1.30
CA LEU A 458 25.03 7.59 0.47
C LEU A 458 25.54 8.88 -0.19
N ASN A 459 26.70 9.38 0.26
CA ASN A 459 27.37 10.52 -0.39
C ASN A 459 28.47 10.07 -1.37
N GLU A 460 28.87 8.80 -1.31
CA GLU A 460 29.86 8.17 -2.19
C GLU A 460 29.36 6.78 -2.67
N PRO A 461 29.78 6.29 -3.85
CA PRO A 461 29.39 4.97 -4.34
C PRO A 461 29.96 3.85 -3.46
N GLN A 462 29.10 3.06 -2.82
CA GLN A 462 29.48 1.91 -1.98
C GLN A 462 28.40 0.81 -2.09
N ALA A 463 28.72 -0.46 -1.78
CA ALA A 463 27.74 -1.53 -1.79
C ALA A 463 26.93 -1.52 -0.48
N SER A 464 25.76 -0.87 -0.50
CA SER A 464 24.85 -0.84 0.63
C SER A 464 23.77 -1.91 0.54
N TYR A 465 23.56 -2.64 1.63
CA TYR A 465 22.33 -3.38 1.84
C TYR A 465 21.41 -2.53 2.69
N THR A 466 20.17 -2.42 2.28
CA THR A 466 19.26 -1.53 2.97
C THR A 466 17.90 -2.17 3.00
N ILE A 467 17.28 -2.31 4.16
CA ILE A 467 15.82 -2.40 4.24
C ILE A 467 15.24 -1.02 3.89
N PHE A 468 15.37 -0.61 2.63
CA PHE A 468 14.53 0.41 2.02
C PHE A 468 13.35 -0.34 1.41
N CYS A 469 12.50 0.41 0.73
CA CYS A 469 11.74 -0.10 -0.41
C CYS A 469 12.59 -1.00 -1.36
N TRP A 470 13.91 -1.05 -1.23
CA TRP A 470 14.86 -1.92 -1.92
C TRP A 470 15.86 -2.59 -0.98
N ASN A 471 15.86 -3.94 -0.94
CA ASN A 471 16.91 -4.88 -0.47
C ASN A 471 16.89 -5.31 1.02
N THR A 472 15.89 -6.16 1.32
CA THR A 472 15.73 -6.99 2.54
C THR A 472 17.00 -7.35 3.34
N VAL A 473 16.81 -7.30 4.66
CA VAL A 473 17.45 -8.23 5.61
C VAL A 473 16.33 -9.10 6.16
N SER A 474 16.18 -10.30 5.60
CA SER A 474 15.44 -11.41 6.21
C SER A 474 16.33 -12.66 6.10
N ASN A 475 16.36 -13.41 7.20
CA ASN A 475 17.46 -14.26 7.65
C ASN A 475 18.15 -15.17 6.63
N LEU A 476 19.48 -15.08 6.65
CA LEU A 476 20.41 -16.13 6.29
C LEU A 476 20.22 -17.34 7.23
N SER A 477 20.15 -18.55 6.67
CA SER A 477 20.10 -19.81 7.45
C SER A 477 21.28 -19.92 8.44
N LYS A 478 21.22 -20.83 9.42
CA LYS A 478 22.34 -21.11 10.35
C LYS A 478 23.69 -21.34 9.64
N GLU A 479 23.68 -21.84 8.40
CA GLU A 479 24.87 -22.02 7.57
C GLU A 479 25.23 -20.76 6.78
N SER A 480 24.27 -19.95 6.37
CA SER A 480 24.50 -18.71 5.59
C SER A 480 24.91 -17.51 6.48
N LEU A 481 24.60 -17.55 7.79
CA LEU A 481 25.12 -16.65 8.85
C LEU A 481 26.63 -16.76 9.07
N GLN A 482 27.30 -17.72 8.41
CA GLN A 482 28.75 -17.79 8.41
C GLN A 482 29.37 -16.67 7.57
N ASN A 483 28.73 -16.17 6.51
CA ASN A 483 29.38 -15.24 5.57
C ASN A 483 29.11 -13.75 5.81
N LEU A 484 28.05 -13.39 6.54
CA LEU A 484 27.89 -12.02 7.07
C LEU A 484 28.80 -11.79 8.30
N VAL A 485 29.37 -12.88 8.83
CA VAL A 485 30.22 -12.94 10.01
C VAL A 485 31.56 -13.67 9.76
N ALA A 486 31.93 -13.95 8.50
CA ALA A 486 33.28 -14.36 8.09
C ALA A 486 34.12 -13.14 7.75
#